data_AF-A0A950FGD5-F1
#
_entry.id   AF-A0A950FGD5-F1
#
_cell.length_a   1.000
_cell.length_b   1.000
_cell.length_c   1.000
_cell.angle_alpha   90.00
_cell.angle_beta   90.00
_cell.angle_gamma   90.00
#
_symmetry.space_group_name_H-M   'P 1'
#
loop_
_entity.id
_entity.type
_entity.pdbx_description
1 polymer ?
#
loop_
_entity_poly.entity_id
_entity_poly.type
_entity_poly.pdbx_seq_one_letter_code
_entity_poly.pdbx_strand_id
1 'polypeptide(L)'
;MGNLDRQRVEEWLGRTRADLATTAEAEERPLSDYACTFLGAIVGPGRAMFVQVGDGAIVVRDAGADGLSWVFWPQNGEFANTTNFITQENVAEILEVELTDTVPVELAMFSDGIERLVLDRATKTVHSPALRPIFDWLAKTEVANEPSEPAPGLVAFLNSNGVNSRTDDGA
;
A
#
# COMPACT_ATOMS: atom_id res chain seq x y z
N MET A 1 8.27 12.78 20.48
CA MET A 1 7.90 11.81 19.44
C MET A 1 8.57 10.51 19.80
N GLY A 2 7.82 9.43 20.05
CA GLY A 2 8.42 8.11 20.33
C GLY A 2 9.21 7.61 19.12
N ASN A 3 10.16 6.69 19.34
CA ASN A 3 10.86 6.04 18.23
C ASN A 3 9.83 5.33 17.33
N LEU A 4 9.94 5.59 16.02
CA LEU A 4 9.26 4.83 14.96
C LEU A 4 10.14 3.62 14.66
N ASP A 5 9.66 2.45 15.08
CA ASP A 5 10.35 1.16 14.91
C ASP A 5 9.32 0.03 14.76
N ARG A 6 9.81 -1.19 14.50
CA ARG A 6 8.96 -2.37 14.32
C ARG A 6 8.06 -2.62 15.53
N GLN A 7 8.59 -2.48 16.75
CA GLN A 7 7.82 -2.70 17.97
C GLN A 7 6.62 -1.75 18.04
N ARG A 8 6.81 -0.48 17.69
CA ARG A 8 5.69 0.48 17.64
C ARG A 8 4.61 0.07 16.65
N VAL A 9 5.01 -0.44 15.48
CA VAL A 9 4.07 -0.92 14.46
C VAL A 9 3.30 -2.15 14.95
N GLU A 10 3.98 -3.10 15.59
CA GLU A 10 3.34 -4.27 16.21
C GLU A 10 2.35 -3.86 17.30
N GLU A 11 2.68 -2.87 18.13
CA GLU A 11 1.76 -2.32 19.13
C GLU A 11 0.50 -1.71 18.48
N TRP A 12 0.65 -0.96 17.38
CA TRP A 12 -0.49 -0.42 16.65
C TRP A 12 -1.35 -1.52 16.04
N LEU A 13 -0.72 -2.49 15.38
CA LEU A 13 -1.41 -3.62 14.77
C LEU A 13 -2.14 -4.47 15.82
N GLY A 14 -1.53 -4.71 16.97
CA GLY A 14 -2.14 -5.41 18.09
C GLY A 14 -3.38 -4.70 18.62
N ARG A 15 -3.35 -3.37 18.74
CA ARG A 15 -4.53 -2.56 19.13
C ARG A 15 -5.63 -2.64 18.08
N THR A 16 -5.29 -2.43 16.81
CA THR A 16 -6.26 -2.52 15.72
C THR A 16 -6.94 -3.90 15.68
N ARG A 17 -6.20 -4.98 15.88
CA ARG A 17 -6.78 -6.34 15.96
C ARG A 17 -7.70 -6.51 17.16
N ALA A 18 -7.34 -5.97 18.32
CA ALA A 18 -8.19 -6.01 19.52
C ALA A 18 -9.49 -5.23 19.31
N ASP A 19 -9.42 -4.06 18.66
CA ASP A 19 -10.59 -3.25 18.33
C ASP A 19 -11.50 -3.96 17.32
N LEU A 20 -10.93 -4.60 16.29
CA LEU A 20 -11.67 -5.44 15.35
C LEU A 20 -12.31 -6.65 16.03
N ALA A 21 -11.60 -7.32 16.95
CA ALA A 21 -12.14 -8.45 17.70
C ALA A 21 -13.31 -8.03 18.59
N THR A 22 -13.21 -6.88 19.26
CA THR A 22 -14.30 -6.30 20.06
C THR A 22 -15.51 -5.98 19.20
N THR A 23 -15.28 -5.42 18.00
CA THR A 23 -16.36 -5.11 17.03
C THR A 23 -17.03 -6.39 16.52
N ALA A 24 -16.23 -7.40 16.14
CA ALA A 24 -16.72 -8.68 15.66
C ALA A 24 -17.56 -9.42 16.73
N GLU A 25 -17.12 -9.40 17.99
CA GLU A 25 -17.87 -9.96 19.11
C GLU A 25 -19.20 -9.24 19.32
N ALA A 26 -19.20 -7.91 19.29
CA ALA A 26 -20.43 -7.10 19.42
C ALA A 26 -21.43 -7.31 18.28
N GLU A 27 -20.95 -7.65 17.07
CA GLU A 27 -21.78 -7.94 15.91
C GLU A 27 -22.12 -9.44 15.75
N GLU A 28 -21.67 -10.30 16.67
CA GLU A 28 -21.81 -11.77 16.59
C GLU A 28 -21.24 -12.37 15.28
N ARG A 29 -20.15 -11.79 14.78
CA ARG A 29 -19.46 -12.20 13.54
C ARG A 29 -18.07 -12.76 13.83
N PRO A 30 -17.55 -13.68 13.01
CA PRO A 30 -16.17 -14.12 13.15
C PRO A 30 -15.21 -12.99 12.76
N LEU A 31 -14.06 -12.90 13.43
CA LEU A 31 -13.03 -11.89 13.13
C LEU A 31 -12.55 -11.95 11.66
N SER A 32 -12.60 -13.12 11.03
CA SER A 32 -12.27 -13.32 9.62
C SER A 32 -13.13 -12.48 8.67
N ASP A 33 -14.34 -12.07 9.06
CA ASP A 33 -15.19 -11.21 8.24
C ASP A 33 -14.64 -9.78 8.11
N TYR A 34 -13.67 -9.41 8.95
CA TYR A 34 -12.96 -8.14 8.92
C TYR A 34 -11.53 -8.31 8.40
N ALA A 35 -11.23 -9.42 7.72
CA ALA A 35 -9.95 -9.65 7.10
C ALA A 35 -9.67 -8.58 6.03
N CYS A 36 -8.55 -7.87 6.19
CA CYS A 36 -8.08 -6.89 5.24
C CYS A 36 -6.55 -6.84 5.21
N THR A 37 -6.03 -6.38 4.08
CA THR A 37 -4.62 -6.04 3.93
C THR A 37 -4.33 -4.74 4.67
N PHE A 38 -3.06 -4.49 4.99
CA PHE A 38 -2.63 -3.25 5.62
C PHE A 38 -1.34 -2.76 4.97
N LEU A 39 -1.41 -1.58 4.37
CA LEU A 39 -0.27 -0.88 3.80
C LEU A 39 -0.16 0.47 4.50
N GLY A 40 1.05 0.86 4.89
CA GLY A 40 1.30 2.11 5.60
C GLY A 40 2.62 2.76 5.18
N ALA A 41 2.62 4.10 5.14
CA ALA A 41 3.82 4.90 4.96
C ALA A 41 3.81 6.10 5.91
N ILE A 42 4.90 6.31 6.63
CA ILE A 42 5.15 7.51 7.44
C ILE A 42 6.37 8.20 6.85
N VAL A 43 6.17 9.36 6.22
CA VAL A 43 7.24 10.10 5.54
C VAL A 43 7.53 11.38 6.32
N GLY A 44 8.73 11.46 6.90
CA GLY A 44 9.24 12.63 7.59
C GLY A 44 10.29 13.39 6.76
N PRO A 45 10.84 14.50 7.29
CA PRO A 45 11.80 15.35 6.56
C PRO A 45 13.14 14.69 6.21
N GLY A 46 13.48 13.56 6.83
CA GLY A 46 14.76 12.88 6.58
C GLY A 46 14.73 11.37 6.79
N ARG A 47 13.55 10.79 7.05
CA ARG A 47 13.36 9.35 7.19
C ARG A 47 11.96 8.97 6.72
N ALA A 48 11.82 7.77 6.22
CA ALA A 48 10.54 7.16 5.92
C ALA A 48 10.43 5.78 6.59
N MET A 49 9.21 5.43 7.00
CA MET A 49 8.88 4.10 7.49
C MET A 49 7.75 3.54 6.64
N PHE A 50 7.90 2.29 6.20
CA PHE A 50 6.92 1.57 5.42
C PHE A 50 6.49 0.31 6.15
N VAL A 51 5.22 -0.04 5.99
CA VAL A 51 4.63 -1.22 6.61
C VAL A 51 3.72 -1.93 5.62
N GLN A 52 3.80 -3.27 5.57
CA GLN A 52 2.91 -4.07 4.73
C GLN A 52 2.50 -5.40 5.37
N VAL A 53 1.22 -5.73 5.20
CA VAL A 53 0.60 -7.05 5.35
C VAL A 53 -0.34 -7.24 4.17
N GLY A 54 -0.16 -8.30 3.40
CA GLY A 54 -1.00 -8.63 2.24
C GLY A 54 -0.34 -8.38 0.89
N ASP A 55 -1.17 -8.43 -0.15
CA ASP A 55 -0.82 -8.48 -1.58
C ASP A 55 -0.91 -7.13 -2.29
N GLY A 56 -1.13 -6.03 -1.56
CA GLY A 56 -0.89 -4.70 -2.09
C GLY A 56 0.60 -4.45 -2.36
N ALA A 57 0.91 -3.30 -2.93
CA ALA A 57 2.29 -2.87 -3.08
C ALA A 57 2.50 -1.40 -2.75
N ILE A 58 3.70 -1.13 -2.24
CA ILE A 58 4.25 0.20 -2.04
C ILE A 58 5.37 0.38 -3.05
N VAL A 59 5.27 1.39 -3.91
CA VAL A 59 6.31 1.75 -4.87
C VAL A 59 6.80 3.15 -4.63
N VAL A 60 8.11 3.33 -4.77
CA VAL A 60 8.81 4.58 -4.46
C VAL A 60 9.79 4.92 -5.56
N ARG A 61 10.10 6.21 -5.70
CA ARG A 61 11.28 6.67 -6.44
C ARG A 61 12.08 7.59 -5.54
N ASP A 62 13.35 7.26 -5.36
CA ASP A 62 14.29 8.11 -4.65
C ASP A 62 14.84 9.21 -5.56
N ALA A 63 15.41 10.26 -4.93
CA ALA A 63 16.08 11.32 -5.67
C ALA A 63 17.25 10.75 -6.50
N GLY A 64 17.25 11.04 -7.80
CA GLY A 64 18.29 10.57 -8.74
C GLY A 64 18.10 9.16 -9.29
N ALA A 65 17.05 8.43 -8.88
CA ALA A 65 16.70 7.16 -9.50
C ALA A 65 15.97 7.36 -10.84
N ASP A 66 16.26 6.48 -11.81
CA ASP A 66 15.69 6.52 -13.17
C ASP A 66 14.21 6.08 -13.23
N GLY A 67 13.73 5.38 -12.21
CA GLY A 67 12.37 4.83 -12.18
C GLY A 67 11.94 4.41 -10.78
N LEU A 68 10.71 3.91 -10.69
CA LEU A 68 10.14 3.39 -9.46
C LEU A 68 10.75 2.02 -9.10
N SER A 69 10.94 1.79 -7.82
CA SER A 69 11.20 0.49 -7.19
C SER A 69 10.05 0.14 -6.25
N TRP A 70 9.96 -1.13 -5.84
CA TRP A 70 9.03 -1.57 -4.79
C TRP A 70 9.75 -1.56 -3.44
N VAL A 71 8.99 -1.32 -2.36
CA VAL A 71 9.50 -1.43 -0.98
C VAL A 71 9.36 -2.87 -0.51
N PHE A 72 8.14 -3.41 -0.55
CA PHE A 72 7.84 -4.82 -0.32
C PHE A 72 7.18 -5.41 -1.56
N TRP A 73 7.53 -6.65 -1.88
CA TRP A 73 6.84 -7.38 -2.92
C TRP A 73 5.49 -7.90 -2.39
N PRO A 74 4.40 -7.88 -3.17
CA PRO A 74 3.10 -8.42 -2.76
C PRO A 74 3.22 -9.79 -2.08
N GLN A 75 2.73 -9.87 -0.84
CA GLN A 75 2.75 -11.10 -0.07
C GLN A 75 1.69 -12.04 -0.63
N ASN A 76 2.10 -13.26 -0.94
CA ASN A 76 1.17 -14.35 -1.24
C ASN A 76 1.26 -15.30 -0.03
N GLY A 77 0.12 -15.71 0.50
CA GLY A 77 0.00 -16.59 1.66
C GLY A 77 0.53 -18.00 1.40
N GLU A 78 0.24 -18.92 2.33
CA GLU A 78 0.82 -20.27 2.38
C GLU A 78 0.58 -21.11 1.11
N PHE A 79 -0.45 -20.75 0.33
CA PHE A 79 -0.71 -21.27 -0.99
C PHE A 79 -0.66 -20.16 -2.04
N ALA A 80 -0.24 -20.48 -3.27
CA ALA A 80 -0.42 -19.59 -4.40
C ALA A 80 -1.89 -19.17 -4.47
N ASN A 81 -2.15 -17.85 -4.41
CA ASN A 81 -3.48 -17.21 -4.37
C ASN A 81 -4.17 -17.13 -2.99
N THR A 82 -3.45 -17.22 -1.87
CA THR A 82 -4.01 -16.82 -0.56
C THR A 82 -3.52 -15.41 -0.22
N THR A 83 -4.38 -14.54 0.30
CA THR A 83 -3.99 -13.19 0.76
C THR A 83 -3.69 -13.21 2.25
N ASN A 84 -2.61 -12.53 2.66
CA ASN A 84 -2.30 -12.33 4.07
C ASN A 84 -3.13 -11.16 4.63
N PHE A 85 -3.66 -11.33 5.84
CA PHE A 85 -4.57 -10.37 6.46
C PHE A 85 -4.16 -10.03 7.87
N ILE A 86 -4.50 -8.81 8.31
CA ILE A 86 -4.16 -8.35 9.65
C ILE A 86 -4.83 -9.14 10.78
N THR A 87 -5.89 -9.88 10.47
CA THR A 87 -6.64 -10.67 11.46
C THR A 87 -5.98 -12.00 11.78
N GLN A 88 -5.02 -12.48 10.97
CA GLN A 88 -4.34 -13.76 11.15
C GLN A 88 -3.52 -13.84 12.45
N GLU A 89 -3.48 -15.02 13.08
CA GLU A 89 -2.75 -15.23 14.33
C GLU A 89 -1.25 -14.91 14.20
N ASN A 90 -0.64 -15.34 13.09
CA ASN A 90 0.77 -15.14 12.77
C ASN A 90 1.08 -13.77 12.15
N VAL A 91 0.18 -12.78 12.23
CA VAL A 91 0.38 -11.47 11.57
C VAL A 91 1.71 -10.80 11.95
N ALA A 92 2.19 -10.97 13.19
CA ALA A 92 3.45 -10.38 13.65
C ALA A 92 4.68 -10.97 12.93
N GLU A 93 4.57 -12.21 12.45
CA GLU A 93 5.61 -12.92 11.70
C GLU A 93 5.65 -12.48 10.24
N ILE A 94 4.48 -12.24 9.64
CA ILE A 94 4.33 -11.81 8.24
C ILE A 94 4.34 -10.28 8.05
N LEU A 95 4.31 -9.52 9.14
CA LEU A 95 4.41 -8.06 9.12
C LEU A 95 5.78 -7.62 8.58
N GLU A 96 5.79 -6.91 7.47
CA GLU A 96 6.99 -6.27 6.94
C GLU A 96 7.07 -4.81 7.40
N VAL A 97 8.24 -4.41 7.89
CA VAL A 97 8.53 -3.04 8.32
C VAL A 97 9.91 -2.66 7.82
N GLU A 98 10.00 -1.51 7.16
CA GLU A 98 11.25 -0.94 6.70
C GLU A 98 11.36 0.49 7.19
N LEU A 99 12.51 0.82 7.78
CA LEU A 99 12.89 2.18 8.15
C LEU A 99 14.09 2.58 7.31
N THR A 100 13.97 3.69 6.60
CA THR A 100 15.02 4.22 5.73
C THR A 100 15.31 5.68 6.06
N ASP A 101 16.58 6.08 5.96
CA ASP A 101 17.02 7.49 6.02
C ASP A 101 16.90 8.18 4.65
N THR A 102 16.37 7.48 3.64
CA THR A 102 16.08 8.04 2.31
C THR A 102 14.59 8.39 2.24
N VAL A 103 14.30 9.66 1.94
CA VAL A 103 12.93 10.12 1.73
C VAL A 103 12.62 10.04 0.24
N PRO A 104 11.61 9.25 -0.18
CA PRO A 104 11.28 9.13 -1.59
C PRO A 104 10.68 10.45 -2.12
N VAL A 105 10.96 10.77 -3.38
CA VAL A 105 10.39 11.94 -4.07
C VAL A 105 9.03 11.63 -4.71
N GLU A 106 8.76 10.35 -4.96
CA GLU A 106 7.46 9.85 -5.42
C GLU A 106 7.11 8.59 -4.63
N LEU A 107 5.85 8.47 -4.23
CA LEU A 107 5.32 7.34 -3.49
C LEU A 107 3.93 7.03 -4.01
N ALA A 108 3.66 5.75 -4.26
CA ALA A 108 2.32 5.25 -4.50
C ALA A 108 2.09 3.95 -3.74
N MET A 109 0.87 3.79 -3.23
CA MET A 109 0.40 2.58 -2.55
C MET A 109 -0.91 2.17 -3.20
N PHE A 110 -1.07 0.87 -3.44
CA PHE A 110 -2.26 0.35 -4.11
C PHE A 110 -2.58 -1.08 -3.65
N SER A 111 -3.86 -1.43 -3.74
CA SER A 111 -4.32 -2.81 -3.64
C SER A 111 -3.98 -3.61 -4.91
N ASP A 112 -4.08 -4.93 -4.81
CA ASP A 112 -3.84 -5.89 -5.89
C ASP A 112 -4.55 -5.60 -7.23
N GLY A 113 -5.68 -4.89 -7.20
CA GLY A 113 -6.49 -4.57 -8.38
C GLY A 113 -5.72 -3.96 -9.57
N ILE A 114 -4.71 -3.11 -9.33
CA ILE A 114 -3.87 -2.53 -10.41
C ILE A 114 -2.48 -3.17 -10.50
N GLU A 115 -2.22 -4.26 -9.76
CA GLU A 115 -0.90 -4.86 -9.66
C GLU A 115 -0.37 -5.31 -11.04
N ARG A 116 -1.20 -5.93 -11.87
CA ARG A 116 -0.84 -6.36 -13.23
C ARG A 116 -0.45 -5.23 -14.18
N LEU A 117 -0.88 -4.00 -13.88
CA LEU A 117 -0.53 -2.81 -14.66
C LEU A 117 0.82 -2.23 -14.21
N VAL A 118 1.13 -2.33 -12.92
CA VAL A 118 2.24 -1.62 -12.27
C VAL A 118 3.45 -2.52 -12.02
N LEU A 119 3.26 -3.83 -11.79
CA LEU A 119 4.33 -4.77 -11.47
C LEU A 119 4.54 -5.77 -12.61
N ASP A 120 5.80 -5.98 -12.97
CA ASP A 120 6.23 -7.11 -13.78
C ASP A 120 6.65 -8.24 -12.84
N ARG A 121 5.80 -9.26 -12.73
CA ARG A 121 6.05 -10.42 -11.86
C ARG A 121 7.13 -11.36 -12.39
N ALA A 122 7.40 -11.34 -13.69
CA ALA A 122 8.43 -12.20 -14.29
C ALA A 122 9.83 -11.69 -13.97
N THR A 123 10.02 -10.36 -14.05
CA THR A 123 11.31 -9.72 -13.75
C THR A 123 11.41 -9.19 -12.32
N LYS A 124 10.32 -9.19 -11.56
CA LYS A 124 10.20 -8.58 -10.22
C LYS A 124 10.57 -7.09 -10.21
N THR A 125 10.04 -6.35 -11.18
CA THR A 125 10.29 -4.91 -11.33
C THR A 125 9.01 -4.09 -11.38
N VAL A 126 9.11 -2.78 -11.13
CA VAL A 126 7.97 -1.86 -11.32
C VAL A 126 7.99 -1.31 -12.75
N HIS A 127 6.87 -1.46 -13.46
CA HIS A 127 6.62 -0.82 -14.75
C HIS A 127 6.30 0.66 -14.54
N SER A 128 7.35 1.45 -14.33
CA SER A 128 7.28 2.89 -14.06
C SER A 128 6.37 3.71 -14.99
N PRO A 129 6.30 3.42 -16.32
CA PRO A 129 5.39 4.13 -17.22
C PRO A 129 3.91 4.07 -16.83
N ALA A 130 3.47 3.06 -16.07
CA ALA A 130 2.08 2.94 -15.61
C ALA A 130 1.65 4.09 -14.70
N LEU A 131 2.55 4.58 -13.84
CA LEU A 131 2.25 5.64 -12.86
C LEU A 131 2.80 7.00 -13.25
N ARG A 132 3.68 7.08 -14.26
CA ARG A 132 4.29 8.32 -14.73
C ARG A 132 3.27 9.42 -15.06
N PRO A 133 2.13 9.14 -15.75
CA PRO A 133 1.12 10.17 -16.01
C PRO A 133 0.53 10.78 -14.73
N ILE A 134 0.34 9.98 -13.68
CA ILE A 134 -0.17 10.45 -12.39
C ILE A 134 0.86 11.34 -11.71
N PHE A 135 2.12 10.90 -11.64
CA PHE A 135 3.18 11.69 -10.99
C PHE A 135 3.49 12.98 -11.74
N ASP A 136 3.48 12.97 -13.08
CA ASP A 136 3.65 14.19 -13.89
C ASP A 136 2.49 15.18 -13.72
N TRP A 137 1.28 14.66 -13.51
CA TRP A 137 0.11 15.49 -13.22
C TRP A 137 0.20 16.09 -11.80
N LEU A 138 0.55 15.29 -10.79
CA LEU A 138 0.76 15.76 -9.41
C LEU A 138 1.86 16.83 -9.33
N ALA A 139 2.97 16.63 -10.02
CA ALA A 139 4.08 17.59 -10.04
C ALA A 139 3.71 18.96 -10.65
N LYS A 140 2.65 19.02 -11.48
CA LYS A 140 2.15 20.25 -12.11
C LYS A 140 0.95 20.85 -11.36
N THR A 141 0.42 20.16 -10.36
CA THR A 141 -0.76 20.58 -9.61
C THR A 141 -0.31 21.46 -8.44
N GLU A 142 -0.81 22.68 -8.36
CA GLU A 142 -0.63 23.51 -7.17
C GLU A 142 -1.36 22.85 -6.00
N VAL A 143 -0.63 22.52 -4.94
CA VAL A 143 -1.20 21.93 -3.73
C VAL A 143 -2.01 23.03 -3.02
N ALA A 144 -3.34 23.03 -3.24
CA ALA A 144 -4.24 23.69 -2.31
C ALA A 144 -4.07 23.02 -0.94
N ASN A 145 -3.97 23.80 0.13
CA ASN A 145 -3.54 23.33 1.46
C ASN A 145 -4.36 22.17 2.05
N GLU A 146 -5.52 21.82 1.47
CA GLU A 146 -6.28 20.61 1.82
C GLU A 146 -7.00 20.07 0.58
N PRO A 147 -6.65 18.88 0.04
CA PRO A 147 -7.47 18.22 -0.95
C PRO A 147 -8.67 17.57 -0.24
N SER A 148 -9.81 18.27 -0.18
CA SER A 148 -11.05 17.74 0.38
C SER A 148 -11.79 16.76 -0.57
N GLU A 149 -11.33 16.65 -1.82
CA GLU A 149 -11.94 15.79 -2.85
C GLU A 149 -10.85 15.03 -3.63
N PRO A 150 -11.14 13.80 -4.11
CA PRO A 150 -10.22 13.08 -4.96
C PRO A 150 -9.95 13.87 -6.23
N ALA A 151 -8.67 14.05 -6.52
CA ALA A 151 -8.14 14.69 -7.71
C ALA A 151 -8.92 14.28 -8.99
N PRO A 152 -9.61 15.20 -9.70
CA PRO A 152 -10.38 14.85 -10.89
C PRO A 152 -9.55 14.15 -11.98
N GLY A 153 -8.26 14.51 -12.10
CA GLY A 153 -7.32 13.86 -13.01
C GLY A 153 -6.99 12.41 -12.61
N LEU A 154 -6.86 12.12 -11.31
CA LEU A 154 -6.66 10.77 -10.81
C LEU A 154 -7.92 9.91 -11.03
N VAL A 155 -9.11 10.47 -10.76
CA VAL A 155 -10.40 9.80 -11.01
C VAL A 155 -10.56 9.47 -12.49
N ALA A 156 -10.22 10.40 -13.39
CA ALA A 156 -10.29 10.16 -14.83
C ALA A 156 -9.29 9.09 -15.31
N PHE A 157 -8.09 9.05 -14.74
CA PHE A 157 -7.08 8.04 -15.06
C PHE A 157 -7.53 6.64 -14.60
N LEU A 158 -7.98 6.50 -13.34
CA LEU A 158 -8.44 5.23 -12.78
C LEU A 158 -9.67 4.69 -13.54
N ASN A 159 -10.57 5.57 -13.98
CA ASN A 159 -11.73 5.19 -14.79
C ASN A 159 -11.43 5.03 -16.29
N SER A 160 -10.18 5.15 -16.72
CA SER A 160 -9.85 5.05 -18.14
C SER A 160 -9.94 3.60 -18.63
N ASN A 161 -10.32 3.41 -19.90
CA ASN A 161 -10.40 2.09 -20.53
C ASN A 161 -9.07 1.31 -20.44
N GLY A 162 -7.93 2.00 -20.41
CA GLY A 162 -6.61 1.37 -20.29
C GLY A 162 -6.35 0.76 -18.91
N VAL A 163 -6.91 1.34 -17.85
CA VAL A 163 -6.86 0.80 -16.47
C VAL A 163 -7.92 -0.28 -16.32
N ASN A 164 -9.19 0.04 -16.58
CA ASN A 164 -10.32 -0.88 -16.37
C ASN A 164 -10.26 -2.17 -17.22
N SER A 165 -9.61 -2.16 -18.39
CA SER A 165 -9.43 -3.39 -19.20
C SER A 165 -8.33 -4.31 -18.68
N ARG A 166 -7.58 -3.89 -17.67
CA ARG A 166 -6.42 -4.59 -17.10
C ARG A 166 -6.56 -4.89 -15.60
N THR A 167 -7.65 -4.43 -14.99
CA THR A 167 -8.08 -4.75 -13.62
C THR A 167 -9.26 -5.73 -13.69
N ASP A 168 -9.33 -6.73 -12.81
CA ASP A 168 -10.35 -7.80 -12.86
C ASP A 168 -11.70 -7.41 -12.19
N ASP A 169 -11.85 -6.16 -11.72
CA ASP A 169 -13.05 -5.67 -11.01
C ASP A 169 -14.20 -5.26 -11.97
N GLY A 170 -14.45 -6.10 -12.97
CA GLY A 170 -15.48 -5.90 -13.99
C GLY A 170 -16.73 -6.72 -13.72
N ALA A 171 -17.73 -6.05 -13.11
CA ALA A 171 -19.14 -6.41 -12.89
C ALA A 171 -19.51 -7.17 -11.60
#